data_AF-A0A7K1L2X3-F1
#
_entry.id   AF-A0A7K1L2X3-F1
#
_cell.length_a   1.000
_cell.length_b   1.000
_cell.length_c   1.000
_cell.angle_alpha   90.00
_cell.angle_beta   90.00
_cell.angle_gamma   90.00
#
_symmetry.space_group_name_H-M   'P 1'
#
loop_
_entity.id
_entity.type
_entity.pdbx_description
1 polymer ?
#
loop_
_entity_poly.entity_id
_entity_poly.type
_entity_poly.pdbx_seq_one_letter_code
_entity_poly.pdbx_strand_id
1 'polypeptide(L)' 'MSPYLAAWILWVLMFLAIELPAVFNRQEGDTLSELVWSVFAIRGKPVGWQLRRLALVAGLGWLVAHFLTGGAV' A
#
# COMPACT_ATOMS: atom_id res chain seq x y z
N MET A 1 -13.77 -21.51 -9.87
CA MET A 1 -12.80 -20.67 -9.14
C MET A 1 -13.50 -20.05 -7.92
N SER A 2 -12.79 -19.81 -6.82
CA SER A 2 -13.37 -19.11 -5.65
C SER A 2 -13.81 -17.69 -6.06
N PRO A 3 -14.99 -17.19 -5.66
CA PRO A 3 -15.38 -15.80 -5.88
C PRO A 3 -14.36 -14.78 -5.36
N TYR A 4 -13.72 -15.09 -4.22
CA TYR A 4 -12.66 -14.25 -3.67
C TYR A 4 -11.39 -14.26 -4.50
N LEU A 5 -11.04 -15.40 -5.11
CA LEU A 5 -9.91 -15.46 -6.04
C LEU A 5 -10.15 -14.57 -7.26
N ALA A 6 -11.38 -14.59 -7.81
CA ALA A 6 -11.74 -13.70 -8.90
C ALA A 6 -11.68 -12.22 -8.49
N ALA A 7 -12.16 -11.87 -7.29
CA ALA A 7 -12.07 -10.52 -6.76
C ALA A 7 -10.61 -10.05 -6.60
N TRP A 8 -9.72 -10.91 -6.10
CA TRP A 8 -8.29 -10.59 -6.01
C TRP A 8 -7.64 -10.39 -7.38
N ILE A 9 -7.95 -11.24 -8.37
CA ILE A 9 -7.46 -11.08 -9.74
C ILE A 9 -7.93 -9.74 -10.32
N LEU A 10 -9.22 -9.41 -10.19
CA LEU A 10 -9.75 -8.13 -10.65
C LEU A 10 -9.05 -6.95 -9.98
N TRP A 11 -8.84 -7.03 -8.66
CA TRP A 11 -8.15 -5.99 -7.91
C TRP A 11 -6.70 -5.77 -8.42
N VAL A 12 -5.94 -6.85 -8.68
CA VAL A 12 -4.59 -6.75 -9.25
C VAL A 12 -4.61 -6.14 -10.65
N LEU A 13 -5.57 -6.53 -11.50
CA LEU A 13 -5.73 -5.96 -12.83
C LEU A 13 -6.07 -4.46 -12.77
N MET A 14 -6.93 -4.05 -11.83
CA MET A 14 -7.24 -2.65 -11.59
C MET A 14 -6.01 -1.88 -11.11
N PHE A 15 -5.24 -2.44 -10.17
CA PHE A 15 -3.98 -1.84 -9.72
C PHE A 15 -3.04 -1.58 -10.90
N LEU A 16 -2.82 -2.58 -11.76
CA LEU A 16 -1.97 -2.43 -12.94
C LEU A 16 -2.52 -1.40 -13.94
N ALA A 17 -3.84 -1.39 -14.16
CA ALA A 17 -4.48 -0.46 -15.08
C ALA A 17 -4.33 1.01 -14.64
N ILE A 18 -4.19 1.28 -13.33
CA ILE A 18 -3.99 2.61 -12.77
C ILE A 18 -2.50 2.95 -12.66
N GLU A 19 -1.71 2.05 -12.06
CA GLU A 19 -0.31 2.30 -11.74
C GLU A 19 0.57 2.37 -12.99
N LEU A 20 0.32 1.53 -14.00
CA LEU A 20 1.16 1.53 -15.21
C LEU A 20 1.10 2.89 -15.93
N PRO A 21 -0.08 3.44 -16.31
CA PRO A 21 -0.14 4.79 -16.86
C PRO A 21 0.45 5.85 -15.94
N ALA A 22 0.21 5.80 -14.63
CA ALA A 22 0.76 6.75 -13.66
C ALA A 22 2.30 6.79 -13.70
N VAL A 23 2.95 5.63 -13.72
CA VAL A 23 4.41 5.50 -13.81
C VAL A 23 4.96 6.09 -15.11
N PHE A 24 4.25 5.97 -16.23
CA PHE A 24 4.66 6.56 -17.51
C PHE A 24 4.34 8.06 -17.62
N ASN A 25 3.23 8.50 -17.02
CA ASN A 25 2.79 9.89 -17.00
C ASN A 25 3.71 10.77 -16.14
N ARG A 26 4.29 10.20 -15.07
CA ARG A 26 5.26 10.86 -14.17
C ARG A 26 4.76 12.18 -13.58
N GLN A 27 3.44 12.34 -13.42
CA GLN A 27 2.90 13.48 -12.69
C GLN A 27 2.98 13.21 -11.20
N GLU A 28 3.28 14.25 -10.42
CA GLU A 28 3.42 14.13 -8.98
C GLU A 28 2.08 13.75 -8.33
N GLY A 29 2.07 12.63 -7.59
CA GLY A 29 0.92 12.19 -6.82
C GLY A 29 0.04 11.17 -7.53
N ASP A 30 0.37 10.77 -8.76
CA ASP A 30 -0.39 9.81 -9.54
C ASP A 30 -0.16 8.36 -9.08
N THR A 31 1.01 8.04 -8.53
CA THR A 31 1.36 6.66 -8.19
C THR A 31 0.89 6.25 -6.80
N LEU A 32 0.58 4.97 -6.61
CA LEU A 32 0.27 4.41 -5.30
C LEU A 32 1.41 4.65 -4.31
N SER A 33 2.66 4.54 -4.76
CA SER A 33 3.82 4.77 -3.91
C SER A 33 3.86 6.19 -3.32
N GLU A 34 3.51 7.19 -4.11
CA GLU A 34 3.43 8.59 -3.68
C GLU A 34 2.27 8.85 -2.73
N LEU A 35 1.11 8.24 -3.00
CA LEU A 35 -0.02 8.24 -2.08
C LEU A 35 0.36 7.62 -0.74
N VAL A 36 1.03 6.47 -0.73
CA VAL A 36 1.54 5.82 0.50
C VAL A 36 2.51 6.76 1.23
N TRP A 37 3.44 7.41 0.52
CA TRP A 37 4.37 8.36 1.14
C TRP A 37 3.65 9.57 1.74
N SER A 38 2.62 10.07 1.07
CA SER A 38 1.77 11.16 1.55
C SER A 38 0.99 10.73 2.81
N VAL A 39 0.35 9.55 2.78
CA VAL A 39 -0.46 8.99 3.86
C VAL A 39 0.38 8.66 5.11
N PHE A 40 1.63 8.27 4.95
CA PHE A 40 2.50 7.92 6.08
C PHE A 40 3.57 8.96 6.39
N ALA A 41 3.48 10.15 5.77
CA ALA A 41 4.41 11.25 5.96
C ALA A 41 5.87 10.80 5.80
N ILE A 42 6.15 9.98 4.78
CA ILE A 42 7.50 9.48 4.49
C ILE A 42 8.40 10.63 4.01
N ARG A 43 7.83 11.53 3.21
CA ARG A 43 8.45 12.80 2.81
C ARG A 43 7.92 13.93 3.71
N GLY A 44 8.82 14.69 4.34
CA GLY A 44 8.46 15.78 5.27
C GLY A 44 8.13 15.33 6.69
N LYS A 45 7.84 16.31 7.55
CA LYS A 45 7.52 16.12 8.99
C LYS A 45 6.31 16.96 9.43
N PRO A 46 5.13 16.80 8.81
CA PRO A 46 3.90 17.47 9.26
C PRO A 46 3.49 16.99 10.66
N VAL A 47 2.60 17.72 11.33
CA VAL A 47 2.08 17.32 12.64
C VAL A 47 1.56 15.87 12.60
N GLY A 48 1.95 15.06 13.60
CA GLY A 48 1.57 13.64 13.68
C GLY A 48 2.39 12.68 12.80
N TRP A 49 3.46 13.13 12.12
CA TRP A 49 4.28 12.26 11.25
C TRP A 49 4.84 11.03 11.97
N GLN A 50 5.19 11.13 13.25
CA GLN A 50 5.71 10.00 14.04
C GLN A 50 4.67 8.88 14.18
N LEU A 51 3.43 9.24 14.53
CA LEU A 51 2.35 8.28 14.69
C LEU A 51 1.99 7.61 13.37
N ARG A 52 1.97 8.38 12.27
CA ARG A 52 1.72 7.85 10.92
C ARG A 52 2.78 6.82 10.53
N ARG A 53 4.07 7.13 10.72
CA ARG A 53 5.16 6.19 10.45
C ARG A 53 5.15 4.98 11.38
N LEU A 54 4.83 5.18 12.66
CA LEU A 54 4.69 4.08 13.62
C LEU A 54 3.57 3.12 13.19
N ALA A 55 2.41 3.66 12.77
CA ALA A 55 1.31 2.87 12.25
C ALA A 55 1.71 2.06 11.00
N LEU A 56 2.48 2.66 10.09
CA LEU A 56 3.02 1.93 8.93
C LEU A 56 3.91 0.77 9.34
N VAL A 57 4.89 1.02 10.22
CA VAL A 57 5.85 -0.01 10.65
C VAL A 57 5.14 -1.12 11.42
N ALA A 58 4.25 -0.78 12.34
CA ALA A 58 3.48 -1.75 13.10
C ALA A 58 2.58 -2.58 12.19
N GLY A 59 1.85 -1.94 11.26
CA GLY A 59 0.98 -2.61 10.31
C GLY A 59 1.72 -3.54 9.35
N LEU A 60 2.84 -3.09 8.77
CA LEU A 60 3.68 -3.93 7.90
C LEU A 60 4.36 -5.05 8.67
N GLY A 61 4.89 -4.77 9.86
CA GLY A 61 5.50 -5.77 10.72
C GLY A 61 4.50 -6.87 11.10
N TRP A 62 3.29 -6.47 11.49
CA TRP A 62 2.19 -7.39 11.74
C TRP A 62 1.82 -8.18 10.48
N LEU A 63 1.61 -7.53 9.33
CA LEU A 63 1.20 -8.21 8.09
C LEU A 63 2.22 -9.26 7.65
N VAL A 64 3.52 -8.93 7.73
CA VAL A 64 4.60 -9.88 7.44
C VAL A 64 4.56 -11.05 8.43
N ALA A 65 4.44 -10.79 9.73
CA ALA A 65 4.35 -11.85 10.73
C ALA A 65 3.10 -12.72 10.54
N HIS A 66 1.95 -12.13 10.25
CA HIS A 66 0.69 -12.81 9.95
C HIS A 66 0.87 -13.79 8.79
N PHE A 67 1.46 -13.35 7.67
CA PHE A 67 1.72 -14.25 6.54
C PHE A 67 2.74 -15.36 6.86
N LEU A 68 3.85 -15.02 7.53
CA LEU A 68 4.90 -16.00 7.86
C LEU A 68 4.43 -17.06 8.85
N THR A 69 3.46 -16.74 9.70
CA THR A 69 2.90 -17.67 10.68
C THR A 69 1.61 -18.36 10.21
N GLY A 70 1.16 -18.13 8.97
CA GLY A 70 -0.09 -18.70 8.47
C GLY A 70 -1.34 -18.12 9.16
N GLY A 71 -1.25 -16.91 9.69
CA GLY A 71 -2.34 -16.15 10.29
C GLY A 71 -2.47 -16.28 11.81
N ALA A 72 -1.42 -16.73 12.50
CA ALA A 72 -1.47 -16.97 13.95
C ALA A 72 -1.32 -15.70 14.80
N VAL A 73 -0.85 -14.60 14.21
CA VAL A 73 -0.71 -13.29 14.86
C VAL A 73 -1.44 -12.21 14.09
#